data_AF-A0A1I1JYT8-F1
#
_entry.id   AF-A0A1I1JYT8-F1
#
_cell.length_a   1.000
_cell.length_b   1.000
_cell.length_c   1.000
_cell.angle_alpha   90.00
_cell.angle_beta   90.00
_cell.angle_gamma   90.00
#
_symmetry.space_group_name_H-M   'P 1'
#
loop_
_entity.id
_entity.type
_entity.pdbx_description
1 polymer ?
#
loop_
_entity_poly.entity_id
_entity_poly.type
_entity_poly.pdbx_seq_one_letter_code
_entity_poly.pdbx_strand_id
1 'polypeptide(L)' 'MFRLGVSKEIADILAKLTSAQLVKLAASNMVLCRFRFDDHALLSTLTHTAKSHDMQQIHAAILLARQPVESLN' A
#
# COMPACT_ATOMS: atom_id res chain seq x y z
N MET A 1 8.63 0.73 6.96
CA MET A 1 7.93 -0.49 6.52
C MET A 1 6.43 -0.41 6.71
N PHE A 2 5.91 -0.34 7.94
CA PHE A 2 4.48 -0.53 8.26
C PHE A 2 3.49 0.29 7.41
N ARG A 3 3.75 1.58 7.21
CA ARG A 3 2.88 2.46 6.40
C ARG A 3 2.86 2.11 4.91
N LEU A 4 3.99 1.65 4.38
CA LEU A 4 4.13 1.28 2.97
C LEU A 4 3.77 -0.18 2.71
N GLY A 5 3.76 -1.03 3.76
CA GLY A 5 3.47 -2.45 3.61
C GLY A 5 4.58 -3.26 2.92
N VAL A 6 5.83 -2.80 2.97
CA VAL A 6 6.98 -3.42 2.29
C VAL A 6 8.04 -3.91 3.27
N SER A 7 8.79 -4.94 2.88
CA SER A 7 9.87 -5.55 3.68
C SER A 7 11.08 -4.62 3.83
N LYS A 8 12.11 -5.10 4.55
CA LYS A 8 13.32 -4.31 4.79
C LYS A 8 14.12 -4.20 3.52
N GLU A 9 14.26 -5.32 2.84
CA GLU A 9 15.02 -5.37 1.60
C GLU A 9 14.42 -4.39 0.58
N ILE A 10 13.09 -4.39 0.42
CA ILE A 10 12.42 -3.45 -0.48
C ILE A 10 12.61 -1.99 -0.03
N ALA A 11 12.42 -1.70 1.26
CA ALA A 11 12.61 -0.34 1.78
C ALA A 11 14.04 0.18 1.57
N ASP A 12 15.05 -0.68 1.77
CA ASP A 12 16.45 -0.34 1.59
C ASP A 12 16.79 -0.10 0.10
N ILE A 13 16.17 -0.86 -0.82
CA ILE A 13 16.29 -0.62 -2.27
C ILE A 13 15.68 0.73 -2.63
N LEU A 14 14.45 1.01 -2.19
CA LEU A 14 13.76 2.27 -2.45
C LEU A 14 14.56 3.47 -1.93
N ALA A 15 15.17 3.36 -0.75
CA ALA A 15 16.01 4.40 -0.16
C ALA A 15 17.31 4.67 -0.93
N LYS A 16 17.80 3.69 -1.71
CA LYS A 16 19.02 3.80 -2.52
C LYS A 16 18.77 4.26 -3.95
N LEU A 17 17.51 4.40 -4.37
CA LEU A 17 17.18 4.86 -5.72
C LEU A 17 17.67 6.29 -5.94
N THR A 18 18.37 6.49 -7.05
CA THR A 18 18.72 7.82 -7.55
C THR A 18 17.50 8.49 -8.19
N SER A 19 17.51 9.83 -8.27
CA SER A 19 16.43 10.57 -8.95
C SER A 19 16.23 10.13 -10.40
N ALA A 20 17.31 9.80 -11.13
CA ALA A 20 17.22 9.31 -12.50
C ALA A 20 16.50 7.95 -12.60
N GLN A 21 16.78 7.03 -11.67
CA GLN A 21 16.11 5.74 -11.61
C GLN A 21 14.64 5.89 -11.23
N LEU A 22 14.32 6.81 -10.29
CA LEU A 22 12.95 7.09 -9.89
C LEU A 22 12.11 7.63 -11.05
N VAL A 23 12.65 8.59 -11.81
CA VAL A 23 11.99 9.13 -13.02
C VAL A 23 11.78 8.03 -14.06
N LYS A 24 12.78 7.16 -14.27
CA LYS A 24 12.64 6.03 -15.21
C LYS A 24 11.56 5.04 -14.78
N LEU A 25 11.43 4.76 -13.48
CA LEU A 25 10.35 3.95 -12.93
C LEU A 25 8.99 4.62 -13.14
N ALA A 26 8.88 5.93 -12.85
CA ALA A 26 7.64 6.68 -13.02
C ALA A 26 7.19 6.78 -14.49
N ALA A 27 8.13 6.77 -15.43
CA ALA A 27 7.87 6.75 -16.86
C ALA A 27 7.51 5.35 -17.41
N SER A 28 7.48 4.32 -16.57
CA SER A 28 7.06 2.97 -16.95
C SER A 28 5.61 2.95 -17.43
N ASN A 29 5.32 2.13 -18.44
CA ASN A 29 3.96 1.85 -18.90
C ASN A 29 3.22 0.81 -18.03
N MET A 30 3.86 0.31 -16.97
CA MET A 30 3.29 -0.63 -16.02
C MET A 30 3.01 0.02 -14.68
N VAL A 31 1.89 -0.38 -14.06
CA VAL A 31 1.55 0.02 -12.70
C VAL A 31 2.51 -0.67 -11.73
N LEU A 32 3.27 0.14 -10.99
CA LEU A 32 4.27 -0.36 -10.01
C LEU A 32 3.68 -0.64 -8.62
N CYS A 33 2.52 -0.03 -8.32
CA CYS A 33 1.85 -0.15 -7.02
C CYS A 33 0.48 -0.78 -7.22
N ARG A 34 0.20 -1.88 -6.53
CA ARG A 34 -1.13 -2.49 -6.52
C ARG A 34 -1.95 -2.04 -5.34
N PHE A 35 -3.26 -2.25 -5.43
CA PHE A 35 -4.14 -2.14 -4.29
C PHE A 35 -3.81 -3.24 -3.26
N ARG A 36 -3.78 -2.90 -1.97
CA ARG A 36 -3.37 -3.85 -0.91
C ARG A 36 -4.48 -4.78 -0.43
N PHE A 37 -5.71 -4.61 -0.91
CA PHE A 37 -6.81 -5.52 -0.59
C PHE A 37 -7.23 -6.26 -1.86
N ASP A 38 -7.16 -7.58 -1.82
CA ASP A 38 -7.62 -8.42 -2.93
C ASP A 38 -9.11 -8.81 -2.78
N ASP A 39 -9.72 -8.53 -1.63
CA ASP A 39 -11.11 -8.85 -1.33
C ASP A 39 -12.03 -7.64 -1.52
N HIS A 40 -12.90 -7.74 -2.52
CA HIS A 40 -13.92 -6.73 -2.84
C HIS A 40 -14.90 -6.50 -1.69
N ALA A 41 -15.25 -7.51 -0.89
CA ALA A 41 -16.18 -7.37 0.24
C ALA A 41 -15.56 -6.55 1.39
N LEU A 42 -14.24 -6.71 1.61
CA LEU A 42 -13.52 -5.87 2.56
C LEU A 42 -13.43 -4.43 2.07
N LEU A 43 -13.16 -4.24 0.79
CA LEU A 43 -13.14 -2.91 0.18
C LEU A 43 -14.50 -2.23 0.25
N SER A 44 -15.58 -2.93 -0.10
CA SER A 44 -16.94 -2.38 -0.08
C SER A 44 -17.36 -1.98 1.34
N THR A 45 -16.94 -2.73 2.36
CA THR A 45 -17.21 -2.41 3.76
C THR A 45 -16.49 -1.12 4.19
N LEU A 46 -15.27 -0.87 3.72
CA LEU A 46 -14.53 0.36 4.02
C LEU A 46 -15.07 1.59 3.27
N THR A 47 -15.61 1.40 2.08
CA THR A 47 -16.12 2.51 1.24
C THR A 47 -17.59 2.82 1.46
N HIS A 48 -18.36 1.92 2.09
CA HIS A 48 -19.74 2.18 2.44
C HIS A 48 -19.83 3.27 3.51
N THR A 49 -20.63 4.31 3.28
CA THR A 49 -20.80 5.46 4.19
C THR A 49 -21.23 4.99 5.58
N ALA A 50 -20.28 4.94 6.52
CA ALA A 50 -20.60 4.78 7.93
C ALA A 50 -21.08 6.11 8.50
N LYS A 51 -21.79 6.05 9.63
CA LYS A 51 -22.34 7.23 10.32
C LYS A 51 -21.25 8.21 10.79
N SER A 52 -19.98 7.78 10.90
CA SER A 52 -18.85 8.61 11.32
C SER A 52 -17.58 8.30 10.53
N HIS A 53 -17.02 9.33 9.89
CA HIS A 53 -15.81 9.24 9.07
C HIS A 53 -14.56 8.80 9.85
N ASP A 54 -14.40 9.27 11.10
CA ASP A 54 -13.24 8.92 11.93
C ASP A 54 -13.16 7.42 12.25
N MET A 55 -14.32 6.80 12.51
CA MET A 55 -14.39 5.36 12.76
C MET A 55 -14.01 4.55 11.51
N GLN A 56 -14.40 5.00 10.31
CA GLN A 56 -14.01 4.33 9.06
C GLN A 56 -12.50 4.39 8.82
N GLN A 57 -11.87 5.54 9.11
CA GLN A 57 -10.42 5.67 8.99
C GLN A 57 -9.68 4.72 9.93
N ILE A 58 -10.17 4.56 11.16
CA ILE A 58 -9.62 3.60 12.12
C ILE A 58 -9.77 2.17 11.59
N HIS A 59 -10.94 1.78 11.08
CA HIS A 59 -11.15 0.46 10.50
C HIS A 59 -10.22 0.20 9.30
N ALA A 60 -10.06 1.17 8.40
CA ALA A 60 -9.15 1.07 7.27
C ALA A 60 -7.69 0.91 7.73
N ALA A 61 -7.24 1.70 8.71
CA ALA A 61 -5.90 1.61 9.26
C ALA A 61 -5.62 0.24 9.90
N ILE A 62 -6.57 -0.29 10.68
CA ILE A 62 -6.46 -1.62 11.30
C ILE A 62 -6.37 -2.70 10.21
N LEU A 63 -7.22 -2.63 9.19
CA LEU A 63 -7.25 -3.64 8.13
C LEU A 63 -5.96 -3.62 7.29
N LEU A 64 -5.45 -2.43 6.97
CA LEU A 64 -4.17 -2.24 6.26
C LEU A 64 -2.95 -2.69 7.10
N ALA A 65 -3.01 -2.51 8.42
CA ALA A 65 -1.98 -2.95 9.35
C ALA A 65 -1.86 -4.48 9.42
N ARG A 66 -2.97 -5.20 9.21
CA ARG A 66 -3.02 -6.66 9.20
C ARG A 66 -2.59 -7.29 7.89
N GLN A 67 -2.52 -6.53 6.80
CA GLN A 67 -2.09 -7.06 5.52
C GLN A 67 -0.62 -7.51 5.61
N PRO A 68 -0.26 -8.65 4.99
CA PRO A 68 1.10 -9.11 4.96
C PRO A 68 2.01 -8.04 4.33
N VAL A 69 3.27 -8.10 4.76
CA VAL A 69 4.31 -7.25 4.21
C VAL A 69 4.76 -7.86 2.89
N GLU A 70 4.78 -7.04 1.84
CA GLU A 70 5.31 -7.45 0.54
C GLU A 70 6.82 -7.69 0.66
N SER A 71 7.30 -8.81 0.13
CA SER A 71 8.70 -9.21 0.17
C SER A 71 9.14 -9.73 -1.19
N LEU A 72 10.45 -9.68 -1.46
CA LEU A 72 11.03 -10.25 -2.68
C LEU A 72 11.13 -11.77 -2.48
N ASN A 73 10.42 -12.53 -3.30
CA ASN A 73 10.52 -14.00 -3.35
C ASN A 73 11.89 -14.45 -3.87
#